data_AF-A0A958YJ51-F1
#
_entry.id   AF-A0A958YJ51-F1
#
_cell.length_a   1.000
_cell.length_b   1.000
_cell.length_c   1.000
_cell.angle_alpha   90.00
_cell.angle_beta   90.00
_cell.angle_gamma   90.00
#
_symmetry.space_group_name_H-M   'P 1'
#
loop_
_entity.id
_entity.type
_entity.pdbx_description
1 polymer ?
#
loop_
_entity_poly.entity_id
_entity_poly.type
_entity_poly.pdbx_seq_one_letter_code
_entity_poly.pdbx_strand_id
1 'polypeptide(L)'
;MSDDFDLLETNSNEKTEKVDVNWGKAIDTMKSKLAQEDDPQTRQKILNATLDDVVGMAEKDRTTLLDAIKDLTDYQDEVGIIFEKFSSLNANEQKVIDDAQKALERAKIELEDAQNKPDTWWNNLWGRKSKIKKAEADLQEAEKIRAAADNKAKAMFQERIESADVQTLLSELSYKSQAAVTRLKNREVEIKEVEDKLQDAIVEATKNHTKALEKKKEVEAKLEEDYALLKQARQELEEIVDNQSAEYAQAVGKVTTLEQKVEELEGLKNAYTTLAASKDSFVHKHNLTIKVLTSLRSNLQTHRAKLKSDTEERLKYYDGYVIALKARTDQEFAAILEH
;
A
#
# COMPACT_ATOMS: atom_id res chain seq x y z
N MET A 1 -29.39 -35.48 -2.92
CA MET A 1 -28.18 -35.06 -2.19
C MET A 1 -27.59 -33.94 -2.99
N SER A 2 -27.99 -32.73 -2.64
CA SER A 2 -27.68 -31.46 -3.29
C SER A 2 -26.71 -30.73 -2.38
N ASP A 3 -25.43 -30.72 -2.74
CA ASP A 3 -24.49 -29.76 -2.18
C ASP A 3 -24.61 -28.48 -3.02
N ASP A 4 -25.49 -27.59 -2.56
CA ASP A 4 -25.54 -26.20 -3.00
C ASP A 4 -24.26 -25.52 -2.51
N PHE A 5 -23.33 -25.30 -3.44
CA PHE A 5 -22.16 -24.47 -3.21
C PHE A 5 -22.57 -23.02 -3.44
N ASP A 6 -23.13 -22.41 -2.40
CA ASP A 6 -23.53 -21.00 -2.38
C ASP A 6 -22.29 -20.10 -2.29
N LEU A 7 -21.86 -19.58 -3.44
CA LEU A 7 -20.74 -18.65 -3.58
C LEU A 7 -21.12 -17.18 -3.26
N LEU A 8 -22.33 -16.93 -2.76
CA LEU A 8 -22.79 -15.60 -2.35
C LEU A 8 -22.75 -15.36 -0.84
N GLU A 9 -22.24 -16.30 -0.05
CA GLU A 9 -21.77 -16.01 1.31
C GLU A 9 -20.38 -15.35 1.29
N THR A 10 -20.22 -14.25 0.53
CA THR A 10 -19.12 -13.34 0.80
C THR A 10 -19.45 -12.60 2.09
N ASN A 11 -18.71 -12.95 3.15
CA ASN A 11 -18.68 -12.28 4.46
C ASN A 11 -18.80 -10.75 4.31
N SER A 12 -20.02 -10.23 4.37
CA SER A 12 -20.34 -8.80 4.39
C SER A 12 -20.15 -8.18 5.79
N ASN A 13 -19.36 -8.85 6.64
CA ASN A 13 -19.04 -8.41 8.00
C ASN A 13 -17.55 -8.36 8.32
N GLU A 14 -16.66 -8.59 7.35
CA GLU A 14 -15.29 -8.13 7.50
C GLU A 14 -15.29 -6.62 7.23
N LYS A 15 -15.42 -5.84 8.32
CA LYS A 15 -14.86 -4.50 8.37
C LYS A 15 -13.50 -4.62 7.68
N THR A 16 -13.28 -3.88 6.59
CA THR A 16 -11.97 -3.66 6.00
C THR A 16 -10.98 -3.51 7.15
N GLU A 17 -10.26 -4.59 7.47
CA GLU A 17 -9.18 -4.52 8.44
C GLU A 17 -8.26 -3.48 7.82
N LYS A 18 -8.13 -2.34 8.48
CA LYS A 18 -7.03 -1.42 8.20
C LYS A 18 -5.82 -2.33 8.12
N VAL A 19 -5.26 -2.49 6.92
CA VAL A 19 -4.09 -3.33 6.69
C VAL A 19 -3.01 -2.75 7.58
N ASP A 20 -2.86 -3.36 8.76
CA ASP A 20 -1.97 -2.87 9.81
C ASP A 20 -0.58 -3.32 9.41
N VAL A 21 0.02 -2.55 8.50
CA VAL A 21 1.42 -2.68 8.14
C VAL A 21 2.17 -2.43 9.43
N ASN A 22 2.60 -3.50 10.08
CA ASN A 22 3.00 -3.51 11.49
C ASN A 22 4.41 -2.95 11.70
N TRP A 23 4.61 -1.70 11.24
CA TRP A 23 5.81 -0.90 11.43
C TRP A 23 6.09 -0.65 12.91
N GLY A 24 5.01 -0.48 13.70
CA GLY A 24 5.08 -0.30 15.15
C GLY A 24 5.85 -1.43 15.83
N LYS A 25 5.54 -2.70 15.56
CA LYS A 25 6.26 -3.83 16.17
C LYS A 25 7.73 -3.90 15.74
N ALA A 26 8.06 -3.61 14.49
CA ALA A 26 9.45 -3.60 14.04
C ALA A 26 10.26 -2.51 14.75
N ILE A 27 9.66 -1.32 14.87
CA ILE A 27 10.22 -0.16 15.57
C ILE A 27 10.35 -0.46 17.08
N ASP A 28 9.34 -1.02 17.71
CA ASP A 28 9.32 -1.34 19.15
C ASP A 28 10.32 -2.45 19.51
N THR A 29 10.47 -3.45 18.64
CA THR A 29 11.48 -4.50 18.79
C THR A 29 12.91 -3.96 18.62
N MET A 30 13.09 -2.90 17.80
CA MET A 30 14.39 -2.25 17.65
C MET A 30 14.70 -1.32 18.84
N LYS A 31 13.70 -0.62 19.39
CA LYS A 31 13.81 0.15 20.63
C LYS A 31 14.21 -0.74 21.82
N SER A 32 13.62 -1.94 21.95
CA SER A 32 13.90 -2.82 23.09
C SER A 32 15.31 -3.42 23.08
N LYS A 33 15.87 -3.71 21.90
CA LYS A 33 17.25 -4.22 21.75
C LYS A 33 18.33 -3.17 22.03
N LEU A 34 17.98 -1.90 21.99
CA LEU A 34 18.91 -0.78 22.17
C LEU A 34 19.08 -0.33 23.62
N ALA A 35 18.15 -0.69 24.51
CA ALA A 35 18.13 -0.26 25.90
C ALA A 35 19.17 -0.97 26.80
N GLN A 36 20.13 -1.72 26.24
CA GLN A 36 20.99 -2.65 26.98
C GLN A 36 22.50 -2.30 27.05
N GLU A 37 22.98 -1.07 26.79
CA GLU A 37 24.44 -0.77 26.94
C GLU A 37 24.83 0.70 27.31
N ASP A 38 26.03 0.86 27.91
CA ASP A 38 26.42 1.75 29.03
C ASP A 38 26.70 3.27 28.80
N ASP A 39 26.02 3.94 27.86
CA ASP A 39 25.70 5.39 28.06
C ASP A 39 24.29 5.67 27.53
N PRO A 40 23.27 5.43 28.37
CA PRO A 40 21.89 5.27 27.89
C PRO A 40 21.26 6.57 27.44
N GLN A 41 21.50 7.70 28.11
CA GLN A 41 20.66 8.88 27.94
C GLN A 41 20.97 9.68 26.67
N THR A 42 22.26 9.84 26.34
CA THR A 42 22.69 10.60 25.17
C THR A 42 22.45 9.81 23.89
N ARG A 43 22.71 8.49 23.92
CA ARG A 43 22.33 7.56 22.83
C ARG A 43 20.82 7.57 22.63
N GLN A 44 20.02 7.36 23.68
CA GLN A 44 18.56 7.29 23.56
C GLN A 44 17.96 8.59 22.99
N LYS A 45 18.44 9.77 23.39
CA LYS A 45 17.94 11.05 22.84
C LYS A 45 18.26 11.21 21.35
N ILE A 46 19.50 10.92 20.95
CA ILE A 46 19.94 11.04 19.54
C ILE A 46 19.27 9.97 18.67
N LEU A 47 19.08 8.77 19.22
CA LEU A 47 18.38 7.67 18.57
C LEU A 47 16.90 7.93 18.42
N ASN A 48 16.21 8.42 19.46
CA ASN A 48 14.79 8.74 19.38
C ASN A 48 14.54 9.84 18.34
N ALA A 49 15.32 10.93 18.36
CA ALA A 49 15.19 11.99 17.36
C ALA A 49 15.44 11.50 15.93
N THR A 50 16.42 10.61 15.75
CA THR A 50 16.67 10.02 14.43
C THR A 50 15.58 9.06 14.00
N LEU A 51 15.12 8.21 14.92
CA LEU A 51 14.08 7.25 14.65
C LEU A 51 12.83 7.98 14.22
N ASP A 52 12.48 9.08 14.87
CA ASP A 52 11.33 9.91 14.53
C ASP A 52 11.47 10.53 13.12
N ASP A 53 12.65 11.02 12.72
CA ASP A 53 12.89 11.54 11.36
C ASP A 53 12.79 10.43 10.29
N VAL A 54 13.38 9.26 10.57
CA VAL A 54 13.33 8.10 9.65
C VAL A 54 11.91 7.54 9.56
N VAL A 55 11.19 7.51 10.66
CA VAL A 55 9.78 7.13 10.73
C VAL A 55 8.93 8.12 9.96
N GLY A 56 9.16 9.43 10.10
CA GLY A 56 8.44 10.45 9.36
C GLY A 56 8.65 10.37 7.85
N MET A 57 9.88 10.09 7.39
CA MET A 57 10.14 9.82 5.97
C MET A 57 9.43 8.54 5.49
N ALA A 58 9.53 7.46 6.26
CA ALA A 58 8.85 6.20 5.94
C ALA A 58 7.31 6.36 5.90
N GLU A 59 6.74 7.17 6.80
CA GLU A 59 5.30 7.48 6.84
C GLU A 59 4.86 8.31 5.65
N LYS A 60 5.62 9.34 5.26
CA LYS A 60 5.32 10.17 4.10
C LYS A 60 5.37 9.36 2.79
N ASP A 61 6.38 8.51 2.68
CA ASP A 61 6.51 7.58 1.56
C ASP A 61 5.35 6.61 1.50
N ARG A 62 4.99 6.03 2.65
CA ARG A 62 3.81 5.15 2.78
C ARG A 62 2.55 5.86 2.30
N THR A 63 2.29 7.09 2.72
CA THR A 63 1.09 7.83 2.31
C THR A 63 1.03 8.02 0.80
N THR A 64 2.13 8.48 0.19
CA THR A 64 2.20 8.69 -1.27
C THR A 64 1.98 7.39 -2.05
N LEU A 65 2.49 6.28 -1.52
CA LEU A 65 2.31 4.95 -2.08
C LEU A 65 0.90 4.40 -1.92
N LEU A 66 0.29 4.61 -0.75
CA LEU A 66 -1.09 4.22 -0.50
C LEU A 66 -2.06 4.98 -1.40
N ASP A 67 -1.82 6.27 -1.64
CA ASP A 67 -2.64 7.06 -2.56
C ASP A 67 -2.59 6.49 -3.99
N ALA A 68 -1.38 6.15 -4.48
CA ALA A 68 -1.24 5.57 -5.82
C ALA A 68 -1.85 4.16 -5.96
N ILE A 69 -1.82 3.35 -4.90
CA ILE A 69 -2.49 2.04 -4.89
C ILE A 69 -4.00 2.23 -4.82
N LYS A 70 -4.48 3.17 -4.00
CA LYS A 70 -5.90 3.46 -3.83
C LYS A 70 -6.54 3.88 -5.14
N ASP A 71 -5.93 4.81 -5.89
CA ASP A 71 -6.46 5.23 -7.19
C ASP A 71 -6.67 4.05 -8.16
N LEU A 72 -5.79 3.06 -8.10
CA LEU A 72 -5.90 1.86 -8.92
C LEU A 72 -6.95 0.89 -8.38
N THR A 73 -7.06 0.72 -7.07
CA THR A 73 -8.11 -0.08 -6.43
C THR A 73 -9.49 0.50 -6.72
N ASP A 74 -9.65 1.82 -6.61
CA ASP A 74 -10.91 2.51 -6.93
C ASP A 74 -11.32 2.25 -8.40
N TYR A 75 -10.36 2.36 -9.34
CA TYR A 75 -10.63 2.05 -10.75
C TYR A 75 -10.88 0.56 -11.01
N GLN A 76 -10.19 -0.33 -10.30
CA GLN A 76 -10.43 -1.77 -10.35
C GLN A 76 -11.84 -2.13 -9.89
N ASP A 77 -12.36 -1.44 -8.88
CA ASP A 77 -13.72 -1.63 -8.36
C ASP A 77 -14.76 -1.04 -9.33
N GLU A 78 -14.48 0.12 -9.93
CA GLU A 78 -15.31 0.69 -11.01
C GLU A 78 -15.47 -0.28 -12.19
N VAL A 79 -14.37 -0.88 -12.65
CA VAL A 79 -14.41 -1.91 -13.71
C VAL A 79 -15.22 -3.11 -13.22
N GLY A 80 -15.03 -3.58 -11.99
CA GLY A 80 -15.82 -4.67 -11.40
C GLY A 80 -17.32 -4.39 -11.44
N ILE A 81 -17.76 -3.20 -11.05
CA ILE A 81 -19.17 -2.78 -11.08
C ILE A 81 -19.73 -2.78 -12.51
N ILE A 82 -18.93 -2.38 -13.51
CA ILE A 82 -19.37 -2.43 -14.91
C ILE A 82 -19.61 -3.88 -15.35
N PHE A 83 -18.71 -4.78 -14.96
CA PHE A 83 -18.83 -6.20 -15.27
C PHE A 83 -19.99 -6.89 -14.56
N GLU A 84 -20.25 -6.56 -13.30
CA GLU A 84 -21.44 -7.03 -12.57
C GLU A 84 -22.74 -6.62 -13.28
N LYS A 85 -22.79 -5.43 -13.88
CA LYS A 85 -23.96 -4.99 -14.65
C LYS A 85 -24.21 -5.83 -15.91
N PHE A 86 -23.24 -6.60 -16.39
CA PHE A 86 -23.44 -7.55 -17.50
C PHE A 86 -23.93 -8.93 -17.04
N SER A 87 -24.09 -9.16 -15.74
CA SER A 87 -24.61 -10.45 -15.23
C SER A 87 -26.12 -10.61 -15.39
N SER A 88 -26.86 -9.50 -15.47
CA SER A 88 -28.33 -9.49 -15.42
C SER A 88 -28.95 -8.35 -16.23
N LEU A 89 -30.25 -8.48 -16.49
CA LEU A 89 -31.05 -7.42 -17.12
C LEU A 89 -31.03 -6.17 -16.25
N ASN A 90 -30.76 -5.02 -16.85
CA ASN A 90 -30.87 -3.75 -16.15
C ASN A 90 -32.34 -3.34 -15.99
N ALA A 91 -32.59 -2.28 -15.23
CA ALA A 91 -33.93 -1.80 -14.97
C ALA A 91 -34.74 -1.46 -16.24
N ASN A 92 -34.08 -0.99 -17.31
CA ASN A 92 -34.76 -0.64 -18.56
C ASN A 92 -35.12 -1.89 -19.37
N GLU A 93 -34.24 -2.87 -19.42
CA GLU A 93 -34.47 -4.17 -20.09
C GLU A 93 -35.56 -4.97 -19.36
N GLN A 94 -35.48 -5.05 -18.02
CA GLN A 94 -36.48 -5.71 -17.20
C GLN A 94 -37.86 -5.05 -17.34
N LYS A 95 -37.89 -3.72 -17.44
CA LYS A 95 -39.13 -2.96 -17.61
C LYS A 95 -39.91 -3.36 -18.87
N VAL A 96 -39.23 -3.77 -19.96
CA VAL A 96 -39.91 -4.26 -21.17
C VAL A 96 -40.77 -5.48 -20.86
N ILE A 97 -40.25 -6.39 -20.04
CA ILE A 97 -40.97 -7.60 -19.60
C ILE A 97 -42.09 -7.20 -18.64
N ASP A 98 -41.78 -6.35 -17.65
CA ASP A 98 -42.74 -5.94 -16.63
C ASP A 98 -43.95 -5.19 -17.22
N ASP A 99 -43.71 -4.29 -18.18
CA ASP A 99 -44.77 -3.52 -18.84
C ASP A 99 -45.63 -4.42 -19.73
N ALA A 100 -45.03 -5.39 -20.44
CA ALA A 100 -45.77 -6.36 -21.24
C ALA A 100 -46.61 -7.31 -20.36
N GLN A 101 -46.06 -7.75 -19.23
CA GLN A 101 -46.79 -8.56 -18.26
C GLN A 101 -47.99 -7.79 -17.66
N LYS A 102 -47.80 -6.52 -17.30
CA LYS A 102 -48.90 -5.66 -16.82
C LYS A 102 -49.97 -5.45 -17.88
N ALA A 103 -49.60 -5.29 -19.14
CA ALA A 103 -50.56 -5.15 -20.24
C ALA A 103 -51.37 -6.44 -20.45
N LEU A 104 -50.73 -7.60 -20.38
CA LEU A 104 -51.39 -8.90 -20.45
C LEU A 104 -52.39 -9.10 -19.31
N GLU A 105 -52.01 -8.80 -18.07
CA GLU A 105 -52.93 -8.93 -16.92
C GLU A 105 -54.11 -7.95 -17.02
N ARG A 106 -53.90 -6.73 -17.51
CA ARG A 106 -55.01 -5.80 -17.79
C ARG A 106 -55.96 -6.33 -18.86
N ALA A 107 -55.44 -6.88 -19.96
CA ALA A 107 -56.27 -7.44 -21.02
C ALA A 107 -57.09 -8.65 -20.55
N LYS A 108 -56.54 -9.49 -19.65
CA LYS A 108 -57.28 -10.58 -19.01
C LYS A 108 -58.45 -10.06 -18.17
N ILE A 109 -58.20 -9.05 -17.33
CA ILE A 109 -59.23 -8.42 -16.49
C ILE A 109 -60.32 -7.80 -17.37
N GLU A 110 -59.96 -7.08 -18.44
CA GLU A 110 -60.93 -6.46 -19.34
C GLU A 110 -61.80 -7.48 -20.09
N LEU A 111 -61.23 -8.64 -20.47
CA LEU A 111 -61.98 -9.74 -21.05
C LEU A 111 -62.94 -10.36 -20.04
N GLU A 112 -62.47 -10.62 -18.82
CA GLU A 112 -63.28 -11.15 -17.72
C GLU A 112 -64.46 -10.20 -17.39
N ASP A 113 -64.22 -8.90 -17.28
CA ASP A 113 -65.25 -7.88 -17.07
C ASP A 113 -66.24 -7.80 -18.24
N ALA A 114 -65.78 -7.99 -19.48
CA ALA A 114 -66.65 -8.01 -20.65
C ALA A 114 -67.54 -9.26 -20.67
N GLN A 115 -67.02 -10.41 -20.24
CA GLN A 115 -67.74 -11.68 -20.17
C GLN A 115 -68.76 -11.71 -19.02
N ASN A 116 -68.39 -11.17 -17.85
CA ASN A 116 -69.23 -11.11 -16.64
C ASN A 116 -70.44 -10.18 -16.76
N LYS A 117 -70.53 -9.33 -17.80
CA LYS A 117 -71.73 -8.53 -18.07
C LYS A 117 -72.92 -9.43 -18.44
N PRO A 118 -74.08 -9.28 -17.78
CA PRO A 118 -75.21 -10.18 -17.96
C PRO A 118 -75.77 -10.15 -19.39
N ASP A 119 -76.16 -11.31 -19.89
CA ASP A 119 -76.69 -11.48 -21.24
C ASP A 119 -78.15 -11.01 -21.32
N THR A 120 -78.34 -9.70 -21.50
CA THR A 120 -79.65 -9.07 -21.61
C THR A 120 -79.85 -8.42 -22.97
N TRP A 121 -81.11 -8.29 -23.40
CA TRP A 121 -81.47 -7.64 -24.67
C TRP A 121 -80.87 -6.23 -24.80
N TRP A 122 -80.88 -5.44 -23.72
CA TRP A 122 -80.28 -4.11 -23.69
C TRP A 122 -78.75 -4.15 -23.88
N ASN A 123 -78.04 -5.06 -23.20
CA ASN A 123 -76.58 -5.18 -23.33
C ASN A 123 -76.16 -5.67 -24.73
N ASN A 124 -76.97 -6.52 -25.36
CA ASN A 124 -76.74 -6.97 -26.73
C ASN A 124 -77.00 -5.86 -27.74
N LEU A 125 -77.99 -4.98 -27.52
CA LEU A 125 -78.27 -3.82 -28.37
C LEU A 125 -77.14 -2.76 -28.30
N TRP A 126 -76.50 -2.59 -27.14
CA TRP A 126 -75.31 -1.73 -26.96
C TRP A 126 -73.98 -2.43 -27.31
N GLY A 127 -74.01 -3.57 -28.00
CA GLY A 127 -72.82 -4.17 -28.61
C GLY A 127 -71.94 -5.01 -27.67
N ARG A 128 -72.51 -5.68 -26.65
CA ARG A 128 -71.79 -6.63 -25.76
C ARG A 128 -70.92 -7.62 -26.54
N LYS A 129 -71.47 -8.29 -27.57
CA LYS A 129 -70.72 -9.23 -28.43
C LYS A 129 -69.50 -8.58 -29.10
N SER A 130 -69.64 -7.33 -29.55
CA SER A 130 -68.53 -6.59 -30.15
C SER A 130 -67.45 -6.23 -29.12
N LYS A 131 -67.84 -5.94 -27.88
CA LYS A 131 -66.90 -5.63 -26.79
C LYS A 131 -66.12 -6.86 -26.34
N ILE A 132 -66.76 -8.02 -26.23
CA ILE A 132 -66.09 -9.29 -25.94
C ILE A 132 -65.10 -9.62 -27.07
N LYS A 133 -65.53 -9.58 -28.33
CA LYS A 133 -64.66 -9.84 -29.48
C LYS A 133 -63.46 -8.89 -29.53
N LYS A 134 -63.64 -7.63 -29.14
CA LYS A 134 -62.55 -6.66 -29.05
C LYS A 134 -61.58 -7.02 -27.92
N ALA A 135 -62.08 -7.33 -26.72
CA ALA A 135 -61.25 -7.74 -25.59
C ALA A 135 -60.49 -9.06 -25.85
N GLU A 136 -61.09 -10.01 -26.60
CA GLU A 136 -60.41 -11.23 -27.07
C GLU A 136 -59.24 -10.90 -28.02
N ALA A 137 -59.44 -9.96 -28.95
CA ALA A 137 -58.38 -9.52 -29.86
C ALA A 137 -57.28 -8.76 -29.11
N ASP A 138 -57.66 -7.89 -28.16
CA ASP A 138 -56.72 -7.14 -27.32
C ASP A 138 -55.91 -8.08 -26.41
N LEU A 139 -56.51 -9.16 -25.90
CA LEU A 139 -55.82 -10.22 -25.15
C LEU A 139 -54.84 -11.00 -26.05
N GLN A 140 -55.27 -11.43 -27.24
CA GLN A 140 -54.38 -12.14 -28.19
C GLN A 140 -53.16 -11.29 -28.58
N GLU A 141 -53.35 -9.98 -28.76
CA GLU A 141 -52.25 -9.07 -29.04
C GLU A 141 -51.34 -8.89 -27.82
N ALA A 142 -51.90 -8.75 -26.61
CA ALA A 142 -51.12 -8.68 -25.39
C ALA A 142 -50.32 -9.95 -25.10
N GLU A 143 -50.88 -11.14 -25.40
CA GLU A 143 -50.19 -12.43 -25.32
C GLU A 143 -48.98 -12.49 -26.27
N LYS A 144 -49.16 -12.04 -27.52
CA LYS A 144 -48.06 -11.94 -28.50
C LYS A 144 -46.98 -10.97 -28.05
N ILE A 145 -47.37 -9.78 -27.59
CA ILE A 145 -46.43 -8.75 -27.12
C ILE A 145 -45.63 -9.26 -25.94
N ARG A 146 -46.28 -9.92 -24.97
CA ARG A 146 -45.59 -10.54 -23.83
C ARG A 146 -44.65 -11.65 -24.27
N ALA A 147 -45.06 -12.52 -25.18
CA ALA A 147 -44.20 -13.58 -25.71
C ALA A 147 -42.96 -13.03 -26.43
N ALA A 148 -43.09 -11.87 -27.09
CA ALA A 148 -41.98 -11.18 -27.75
C ALA A 148 -41.14 -10.30 -26.78
N ALA A 149 -41.66 -9.96 -25.61
CA ALA A 149 -40.99 -9.05 -24.67
C ALA A 149 -39.70 -9.64 -24.11
N ASP A 150 -39.66 -10.95 -23.83
CA ASP A 150 -38.44 -11.64 -23.39
C ASP A 150 -37.34 -11.55 -24.46
N ASN A 151 -37.69 -11.80 -25.73
CA ASN A 151 -36.74 -11.70 -26.85
C ASN A 151 -36.26 -10.25 -27.06
N LYS A 152 -37.15 -9.28 -26.88
CA LYS A 152 -36.80 -7.86 -26.98
C LYS A 152 -35.86 -7.41 -25.86
N ALA A 153 -36.11 -7.84 -24.62
CA ALA A 153 -35.22 -7.56 -23.49
C ALA A 153 -33.85 -8.21 -23.69
N LYS A 154 -33.80 -9.45 -24.20
CA LYS A 154 -32.55 -10.13 -24.57
C LYS A 154 -31.77 -9.41 -25.67
N ALA A 155 -32.44 -8.93 -26.71
CA ALA A 155 -31.80 -8.16 -27.77
C ALA A 155 -31.18 -6.85 -27.24
N MET A 156 -31.89 -6.13 -26.36
CA MET A 156 -31.36 -4.94 -25.70
C MET A 156 -30.15 -5.26 -24.81
N PHE A 157 -30.19 -6.38 -24.08
CA PHE A 157 -29.08 -6.86 -23.27
C PHE A 157 -27.84 -7.19 -24.12
N GLN A 158 -28.03 -7.84 -25.27
CA GLN A 158 -26.96 -8.13 -26.22
C GLN A 158 -26.34 -6.85 -26.79
N GLU A 159 -27.17 -5.91 -27.27
CA GLU A 159 -26.70 -4.63 -27.79
C GLU A 159 -25.89 -3.87 -26.74
N ARG A 160 -26.27 -3.94 -25.46
CA ARG A 160 -25.50 -3.34 -24.36
C ARG A 160 -24.14 -4.02 -24.15
N ILE A 161 -24.04 -5.33 -24.27
CA ILE A 161 -22.76 -6.06 -24.16
C ILE A 161 -21.85 -5.79 -25.36
N GLU A 162 -22.43 -5.71 -26.56
CA GLU A 162 -21.68 -5.46 -27.80
C GLU A 162 -21.21 -4.02 -27.93
N SER A 163 -22.03 -3.06 -27.49
CA SER A 163 -21.69 -1.63 -27.50
C SER A 163 -20.81 -1.20 -26.34
N ALA A 164 -20.71 -2.01 -25.28
CA ALA A 164 -19.76 -1.76 -24.21
C ALA A 164 -18.33 -1.91 -24.75
N ASP A 165 -17.56 -0.82 -24.70
CA ASP A 165 -16.15 -0.82 -25.07
C ASP A 165 -15.27 -1.45 -23.97
N VAL A 166 -15.54 -2.73 -23.74
CA VAL A 166 -14.87 -3.55 -22.72
C VAL A 166 -13.37 -3.64 -23.00
N GLN A 167 -12.98 -3.71 -24.27
CA GLN A 167 -11.58 -3.84 -24.64
C GLN A 167 -10.78 -2.58 -24.28
N THR A 168 -11.36 -1.39 -24.43
CA THR A 168 -10.77 -0.15 -23.93
C THR A 168 -10.70 -0.14 -22.40
N LEU A 169 -11.76 -0.54 -21.69
CA LEU A 169 -11.74 -0.61 -20.22
C LEU A 169 -10.64 -1.54 -19.68
N LEU A 170 -10.50 -2.74 -20.25
CA LEU A 170 -9.45 -3.68 -19.86
C LEU A 170 -8.05 -3.17 -20.23
N SER A 171 -7.92 -2.48 -21.37
CA SER A 171 -6.66 -1.86 -21.78
C SER A 171 -6.25 -0.72 -20.84
N GLU A 172 -7.20 0.13 -20.45
CA GLU A 172 -7.00 1.20 -19.46
C GLU A 172 -6.64 0.63 -18.08
N LEU A 173 -7.33 -0.43 -17.63
CA LEU A 173 -7.01 -1.12 -16.37
C LEU A 173 -5.58 -1.66 -16.39
N SER A 174 -5.20 -2.34 -17.48
CA SER A 174 -3.84 -2.84 -17.68
C SER A 174 -2.81 -1.71 -17.65
N TYR A 175 -3.08 -0.61 -18.36
CA TYR A 175 -2.20 0.55 -18.41
C TYR A 175 -2.00 1.21 -17.02
N LYS A 176 -3.10 1.47 -16.29
CA LYS A 176 -3.04 2.05 -14.95
C LYS A 176 -2.32 1.13 -13.97
N SER A 177 -2.54 -0.18 -14.05
CA SER A 177 -1.82 -1.15 -13.23
C SER A 177 -0.33 -1.18 -13.53
N GLN A 178 0.07 -1.19 -14.81
CA GLN A 178 1.48 -1.11 -15.20
C GLN A 178 2.14 0.19 -14.73
N ALA A 179 1.42 1.31 -14.77
CA ALA A 179 1.91 2.58 -14.25
C ALA A 179 2.16 2.51 -12.73
N ALA A 180 1.23 1.95 -11.96
CA ALA A 180 1.39 1.76 -10.51
C ALA A 180 2.53 0.78 -10.17
N VAL A 181 2.62 -0.35 -10.88
CA VAL A 181 3.71 -1.33 -10.75
C VAL A 181 5.07 -0.69 -11.04
N THR A 182 5.15 0.15 -12.07
CA THR A 182 6.36 0.91 -12.43
C THR A 182 6.74 1.89 -11.33
N ARG A 183 5.78 2.64 -10.79
CA ARG A 183 6.02 3.57 -9.66
C ARG A 183 6.56 2.83 -8.43
N LEU A 184 5.95 1.71 -8.07
CA LEU A 184 6.41 0.85 -6.97
C LEU A 184 7.84 0.37 -7.21
N LYS A 185 8.14 -0.10 -8.43
CA LYS A 185 9.47 -0.58 -8.79
C LYS A 185 10.52 0.53 -8.77
N ASN A 186 10.22 1.72 -9.27
CA ASN A 186 11.15 2.86 -9.21
C ASN A 186 11.44 3.23 -7.75
N ARG A 187 10.41 3.22 -6.88
CA ARG A 187 10.62 3.50 -5.46
C ARG A 187 11.48 2.45 -4.76
N GLU A 188 11.32 1.17 -5.09
CA GLU A 188 12.22 0.12 -4.59
C GLU A 188 13.69 0.38 -4.96
N VAL A 189 13.93 0.87 -6.18
CA VAL A 189 15.29 1.19 -6.68
C VAL A 189 15.85 2.39 -5.93
N GLU A 190 15.08 3.47 -5.80
CA GLU A 190 15.49 4.66 -5.02
C GLU A 190 15.86 4.29 -3.58
N ILE A 191 15.05 3.48 -2.90
CA ILE A 191 15.33 3.01 -1.55
C ILE A 191 16.63 2.19 -1.52
N LYS A 192 16.83 1.30 -2.50
CA LYS A 192 18.04 0.49 -2.60
C LYS A 192 19.28 1.36 -2.81
N GLU A 193 19.22 2.37 -3.67
CA GLU A 193 20.33 3.32 -3.85
C GLU A 193 20.67 4.08 -2.57
N VAL A 194 19.66 4.46 -1.77
CA VAL A 194 19.90 5.08 -0.46
C VAL A 194 20.56 4.10 0.50
N GLU A 195 20.08 2.85 0.57
CA GLU A 195 20.72 1.80 1.39
C GLU A 195 22.19 1.61 1.04
N ASP A 196 22.52 1.54 -0.25
CA ASP A 196 23.90 1.33 -0.71
C ASP A 196 24.82 2.50 -0.30
N LYS A 197 24.35 3.75 -0.49
CA LYS A 197 25.09 4.94 -0.04
C LYS A 197 25.29 4.95 1.48
N LEU A 198 24.29 4.52 2.24
CA LEU A 198 24.41 4.42 3.70
C LEU A 198 25.38 3.32 4.11
N GLN A 199 25.43 2.20 3.39
CA GLN A 199 26.42 1.14 3.63
C GLN A 199 27.85 1.65 3.41
N ASP A 200 28.10 2.36 2.31
CA ASP A 200 29.41 2.96 2.04
C ASP A 200 29.83 3.95 3.15
N ALA A 201 28.91 4.81 3.55
CA ALA A 201 29.14 5.77 4.63
C ALA A 201 29.42 5.08 5.97
N ILE A 202 28.75 3.96 6.27
CA ILE A 202 29.02 3.15 7.46
C ILE A 202 30.43 2.55 7.41
N VAL A 203 30.85 2.01 6.26
CA VAL A 203 32.20 1.47 6.09
C VAL A 203 33.26 2.56 6.34
N GLU A 204 33.05 3.75 5.79
CA GLU A 204 33.96 4.88 6.01
C GLU A 204 33.97 5.35 7.47
N ALA A 205 32.79 5.47 8.10
CA ALA A 205 32.68 5.83 9.51
C ALA A 205 33.34 4.79 10.42
N THR A 206 33.22 3.50 10.10
CA THR A 206 33.88 2.40 10.83
C THR A 206 35.40 2.51 10.72
N LYS A 207 35.94 2.77 9.52
CA LYS A 207 37.39 3.01 9.34
C LYS A 207 37.88 4.20 10.18
N ASN A 208 37.10 5.29 10.19
CA ASN A 208 37.42 6.49 10.97
C ASN A 208 37.34 6.24 12.49
N HIS A 209 36.39 5.42 12.94
CA HIS A 209 36.30 4.98 14.33
C HIS A 209 37.56 4.21 14.74
N THR A 210 37.97 3.20 13.97
CA THR A 210 39.18 2.42 14.23
C THR A 210 40.42 3.32 14.28
N LYS A 211 40.58 4.22 13.29
CA LYS A 211 41.71 5.15 13.25
C LYS A 211 41.73 6.11 14.45
N ALA A 212 40.57 6.57 14.92
CA ALA A 212 40.48 7.40 16.12
C ALA A 212 40.91 6.62 17.37
N LEU A 213 40.53 5.34 17.49
CA LEU A 213 40.97 4.47 18.59
C LEU A 213 42.49 4.19 18.54
N GLU A 214 43.06 3.97 17.37
CA GLU A 214 44.51 3.82 17.20
C GLU A 214 45.26 5.08 17.63
N LYS A 215 44.82 6.25 17.15
CA LYS A 215 45.42 7.54 17.53
C LYS A 215 45.26 7.85 19.01
N LYS A 216 44.13 7.49 19.60
CA LYS A 216 43.93 7.57 21.05
C LYS A 216 44.98 6.74 21.79
N LYS A 217 45.21 5.49 21.39
CA LYS A 217 46.24 4.63 22.01
C LYS A 217 47.65 5.19 21.87
N GLU A 218 47.98 5.74 20.69
CA GLU A 218 49.28 6.42 20.48
C GLU A 218 49.46 7.63 21.43
N VAL A 219 48.40 8.43 21.62
CA VAL A 219 48.43 9.57 22.54
C VAL A 219 48.49 9.11 24.00
N GLU A 220 47.75 8.07 24.37
CA GLU A 220 47.79 7.50 25.73
C GLU A 220 49.19 6.99 26.09
N ALA A 221 49.91 6.36 25.16
CA ALA A 221 51.29 5.93 25.37
C ALA A 221 52.25 7.11 25.60
N LYS A 222 52.10 8.20 24.81
CA LYS A 222 52.90 9.42 25.02
C LYS A 222 52.56 10.13 26.33
N LEU A 223 51.29 10.13 26.69
CA LEU A 223 50.81 10.72 27.94
C LEU A 223 51.44 10.01 29.15
N GLU A 224 51.53 8.67 29.09
CA GLU A 224 52.17 7.87 30.14
C GLU A 224 53.67 8.19 30.28
N GLU A 225 54.38 8.35 29.16
CA GLU A 225 55.79 8.78 29.14
C GLU A 225 55.97 10.19 29.71
N ASP A 226 55.21 11.17 29.24
CA ASP A 226 55.30 12.56 29.69
C ASP A 226 54.85 12.72 31.16
N TYR A 227 53.91 11.91 31.65
CA TYR A 227 53.58 11.86 33.08
C TYR A 227 54.72 11.33 33.94
N ALA A 228 55.44 10.30 33.47
CA ALA A 228 56.60 9.79 34.20
C ALA A 228 57.71 10.85 34.27
N LEU A 229 57.97 11.55 33.16
CA LEU A 229 58.91 12.67 33.11
C LEU A 229 58.48 13.84 34.00
N LEU A 230 57.19 14.21 33.98
CA LEU A 230 56.66 15.26 34.83
C LEU A 230 56.80 14.91 36.32
N LYS A 231 56.54 13.66 36.68
CA LYS A 231 56.72 13.17 38.05
C LYS A 231 58.18 13.27 38.49
N GLN A 232 59.11 12.87 37.63
CA GLN A 232 60.55 13.00 37.89
C GLN A 232 60.96 14.48 38.03
N ALA A 233 60.52 15.34 37.11
CA ALA A 233 60.85 16.76 37.14
C ALA A 233 60.29 17.48 38.38
N ARG A 234 59.11 17.06 38.88
CA ARG A 234 58.56 17.56 40.14
C ARG A 234 59.38 17.11 41.36
N GLN A 235 59.89 15.88 41.36
CA GLN A 235 60.80 15.40 42.42
C GLN A 235 62.11 16.17 42.41
N GLU A 236 62.72 16.38 41.24
CA GLU A 236 63.94 17.19 41.08
C GLU A 236 63.73 18.63 41.55
N LEU A 237 62.54 19.21 41.32
CA LEU A 237 62.20 20.55 41.79
C LEU A 237 62.09 20.61 43.34
N GLU A 238 61.53 19.57 43.98
CA GLU A 238 61.41 19.49 45.45
C GLU A 238 62.76 19.36 46.16
N GLU A 239 63.77 18.80 45.49
CA GLU A 239 65.12 18.65 46.05
C GLU A 239 65.92 19.98 46.08
N ILE A 240 65.45 21.03 45.40
CA ILE A 240 66.10 22.34 45.37
C ILE A 240 65.69 23.16 46.60
N VAL A 241 66.65 23.42 47.50
CA VAL A 241 66.41 24.13 48.77
C VAL A 241 66.29 25.66 48.59
N ASP A 242 67.02 26.24 47.64
CA ASP A 242 67.02 27.69 47.39
C ASP A 242 66.06 28.08 46.26
N ASN A 243 64.88 28.55 46.66
CA ASN A 243 63.80 28.97 45.77
C ASN A 243 64.09 30.27 44.99
N GLN A 244 65.19 30.97 45.27
CA GLN A 244 65.62 32.15 44.52
C GLN A 244 66.82 31.86 43.59
N SER A 245 67.27 30.61 43.54
CA SER A 245 68.38 30.19 42.68
C SER A 245 68.00 30.15 41.20
N ALA A 246 69.00 30.31 40.33
CA ALA A 246 68.83 30.12 38.89
C ALA A 246 68.45 28.67 38.53
N GLU A 247 68.89 27.70 39.34
CA GLU A 247 68.58 26.27 39.20
C GLU A 247 67.10 26.00 39.47
N TYR A 248 66.53 26.60 40.51
CA TYR A 248 65.09 26.55 40.79
C TYR A 248 64.27 27.10 39.61
N ALA A 249 64.64 28.29 39.11
CA ALA A 249 63.95 28.90 37.97
C ALA A 249 63.98 28.02 36.70
N GLN A 250 65.09 27.34 36.43
CA GLN A 250 65.20 26.39 35.32
C GLN A 250 64.35 25.12 35.55
N ALA A 251 64.34 24.58 36.77
CA ALA A 251 63.54 23.41 37.11
C ALA A 251 62.04 23.70 37.02
N VAL A 252 61.58 24.87 37.49
CA VAL A 252 60.19 25.34 37.32
C VAL A 252 59.84 25.42 35.83
N GLY A 253 60.70 26.02 34.99
CA GLY A 253 60.47 26.11 33.55
C GLY A 253 60.32 24.74 32.87
N LYS A 254 61.13 23.74 33.29
CA LYS A 254 61.00 22.36 32.81
C LYS A 254 59.67 21.74 33.23
N VAL A 255 59.28 21.87 34.50
CA VAL A 255 58.00 21.38 35.02
C VAL A 255 56.83 22.02 34.25
N THR A 256 56.81 23.35 34.10
CA THR A 256 55.75 24.04 33.36
C THR A 256 55.66 23.59 31.90
N THR A 257 56.80 23.36 31.23
CA THR A 257 56.81 22.86 29.85
C THR A 257 56.23 21.45 29.74
N LEU A 258 56.54 20.58 30.71
CA LEU A 258 55.99 19.22 30.77
C LEU A 258 54.49 19.23 31.12
N GLU A 259 54.05 20.11 32.01
CA GLU A 259 52.62 20.29 32.33
C GLU A 259 51.82 20.73 31.11
N GLN A 260 52.32 21.70 30.33
CA GLN A 260 51.68 22.12 29.08
C GLN A 260 51.55 20.97 28.07
N LYS A 261 52.61 20.17 27.91
CA LYS A 261 52.57 19.00 27.01
C LYS A 261 51.56 17.94 27.46
N VAL A 262 51.52 17.65 28.76
CA VAL A 262 50.54 16.72 29.32
C VAL A 262 49.12 17.22 29.07
N GLU A 263 48.84 18.50 29.34
CA GLU A 263 47.52 19.10 29.10
C GLU A 263 47.11 19.05 27.61
N GLU A 264 48.04 19.35 26.69
CA GLU A 264 47.81 19.23 25.24
C GLU A 264 47.50 17.78 24.83
N LEU A 265 48.23 16.80 25.36
CA LEU A 265 48.00 15.38 25.10
C LEU A 265 46.68 14.88 25.71
N GLU A 266 46.29 15.34 26.90
CA GLU A 266 44.97 15.06 27.48
C GLU A 266 43.83 15.62 26.60
N GLY A 267 44.00 16.85 26.11
CA GLY A 267 43.10 17.47 25.14
C GLY A 267 42.95 16.64 23.87
N LEU A 268 44.06 16.16 23.30
CA LEU A 268 44.07 15.29 22.12
C LEU A 268 43.41 13.94 22.39
N LYS A 269 43.68 13.30 23.54
CA LYS A 269 43.03 12.04 23.95
C LYS A 269 41.52 12.20 24.03
N ASN A 270 41.05 13.30 24.61
CA ASN A 270 39.63 13.62 24.72
C ASN A 270 39.01 13.83 23.33
N ALA A 271 39.67 14.60 22.46
CA ALA A 271 39.22 14.80 21.08
C ALA A 271 39.07 13.47 20.32
N TYR A 272 40.04 12.56 20.41
CA TYR A 272 39.94 11.23 19.78
C TYR A 272 38.86 10.35 20.41
N THR A 273 38.65 10.44 21.72
CA THR A 273 37.56 9.71 22.40
C THR A 273 36.19 10.19 21.92
N THR A 274 35.97 11.50 21.85
CA THR A 274 34.74 12.08 21.33
C THR A 274 34.53 11.75 19.85
N LEU A 275 35.61 11.79 19.04
CA LEU A 275 35.54 11.42 17.63
C LEU A 275 35.15 9.94 17.45
N ALA A 276 35.76 9.03 18.21
CA ALA A 276 35.44 7.61 18.16
C ALA A 276 33.96 7.36 18.54
N ALA A 277 33.47 7.98 19.63
CA ALA A 277 32.07 7.87 20.05
C ALA A 277 31.09 8.44 19.01
N SER A 278 31.45 9.57 18.39
CA SER A 278 30.66 10.17 17.30
C SER A 278 30.52 9.22 16.11
N LYS A 279 31.61 8.55 15.71
CA LYS A 279 31.57 7.58 14.60
C LYS A 279 30.83 6.29 14.95
N ASP A 280 30.93 5.80 16.19
CA ASP A 280 30.15 4.66 16.67
C ASP A 280 28.64 4.95 16.61
N SER A 281 28.23 6.12 17.12
CA SER A 281 26.84 6.57 17.05
C SER A 281 26.36 6.71 15.60
N PHE A 282 27.19 7.27 14.71
CA PHE A 282 26.88 7.37 13.28
C PHE A 282 26.65 6.00 12.64
N VAL A 283 27.53 5.02 12.90
CA VAL A 283 27.39 3.65 12.36
C VAL A 283 26.10 3.00 12.84
N HIS A 284 25.81 3.09 14.13
CA HIS A 284 24.62 2.51 14.71
C HIS A 284 23.34 3.15 14.14
N LYS A 285 23.32 4.48 14.03
CA LYS A 285 22.23 5.27 13.45
C LYS A 285 21.86 4.79 12.04
N HIS A 286 22.85 4.74 11.15
CA HIS A 286 22.60 4.40 9.75
C HIS A 286 22.29 2.91 9.55
N ASN A 287 22.84 2.02 10.38
CA ASN A 287 22.44 0.60 10.38
C ASN A 287 20.96 0.41 10.69
N LEU A 288 20.43 1.20 11.64
CA LEU A 288 19.01 1.18 11.98
C LEU A 288 18.16 1.69 10.80
N THR A 289 18.57 2.80 10.18
CA THR A 289 17.93 3.35 8.98
C THR A 289 17.89 2.33 7.85
N ILE A 290 19.01 1.63 7.58
CA ILE A 290 19.07 0.58 6.54
C ILE A 290 18.04 -0.53 6.84
N LYS A 291 17.91 -1.00 8.08
CA LYS A 291 16.92 -2.04 8.42
C LYS A 291 15.48 -1.59 8.12
N VAL A 292 15.13 -0.36 8.47
CA VAL A 292 13.81 0.22 8.18
C VAL A 292 13.59 0.29 6.66
N LEU A 293 14.55 0.83 5.92
CA LEU A 293 14.50 0.92 4.46
C LEU A 293 14.37 -0.46 3.80
N THR A 294 15.09 -1.46 4.30
CA THR A 294 15.04 -2.83 3.77
C THR A 294 13.69 -3.46 3.96
N SER A 295 13.08 -3.26 5.14
CA SER A 295 11.71 -3.70 5.38
C SER A 295 10.73 -2.96 4.47
N LEU A 296 10.92 -1.66 4.22
CA LEU A 296 10.06 -0.86 3.35
C LEU A 296 10.12 -1.37 1.91
N ARG A 297 11.33 -1.59 1.40
CA ARG A 297 11.54 -2.19 0.08
C ARG A 297 10.91 -3.58 -0.02
N SER A 298 11.03 -4.43 0.99
CA SER A 298 10.44 -5.77 0.99
C SER A 298 8.91 -5.73 0.92
N ASN A 299 8.29 -4.82 1.69
CA ASN A 299 6.84 -4.61 1.63
C ASN A 299 6.40 -4.09 0.25
N LEU A 300 7.15 -3.16 -0.35
CA LEU A 300 6.88 -2.69 -1.72
C LEU A 300 6.95 -3.81 -2.76
N GLN A 301 7.95 -4.69 -2.64
CA GLN A 301 8.08 -5.84 -3.53
C GLN A 301 6.87 -6.76 -3.43
N THR A 302 6.39 -7.01 -2.21
CA THR A 302 5.19 -7.81 -1.94
C THR A 302 3.95 -7.17 -2.57
N HIS A 303 3.72 -5.88 -2.30
CA HIS A 303 2.58 -5.15 -2.85
C HIS A 303 2.60 -5.11 -4.38
N ARG A 304 3.77 -4.88 -4.98
CA ARG A 304 3.93 -4.89 -6.43
C ARG A 304 3.62 -6.26 -7.03
N ALA A 305 4.12 -7.33 -6.42
CA ALA A 305 3.87 -8.69 -6.87
C ALA A 305 2.38 -9.04 -6.80
N LYS A 306 1.74 -8.73 -5.67
CA LYS A 306 0.29 -8.91 -5.49
C LYS A 306 -0.50 -8.12 -6.53
N LEU A 307 -0.22 -6.82 -6.66
CA LEU A 307 -0.94 -5.96 -7.59
C LEU A 307 -0.85 -6.45 -9.04
N LYS A 308 0.34 -6.89 -9.45
CA LYS A 308 0.56 -7.48 -10.77
C LYS A 308 -0.27 -8.74 -10.96
N SER A 309 -0.22 -9.67 -10.00
CA SER A 309 -1.00 -10.93 -10.05
C SER A 309 -2.50 -10.66 -10.11
N ASP A 310 -3.01 -9.87 -9.16
CA ASP A 310 -4.44 -9.55 -9.04
C ASP A 310 -4.96 -8.88 -10.33
N THR A 311 -4.16 -8.00 -10.94
CA THR A 311 -4.53 -7.37 -12.22
C THR A 311 -4.55 -8.38 -13.36
N GLU A 312 -3.52 -9.21 -13.51
CA GLU A 312 -3.45 -10.22 -14.58
C GLU A 312 -4.61 -11.22 -14.48
N GLU A 313 -4.97 -11.64 -13.26
CA GLU A 313 -6.11 -12.51 -13.00
C GLU A 313 -7.43 -11.83 -13.34
N ARG A 314 -7.66 -10.60 -12.88
CA ARG A 314 -8.88 -9.83 -13.21
C ARG A 314 -9.03 -9.62 -14.72
N LEU A 315 -7.95 -9.26 -15.42
CA LEU A 315 -7.98 -9.08 -16.88
C LEU A 315 -8.42 -10.37 -17.59
N LYS A 316 -7.84 -11.52 -17.22
CA LYS A 316 -8.21 -12.82 -17.81
C LYS A 316 -9.64 -13.21 -17.48
N TYR A 317 -10.06 -13.00 -16.23
CA TYR A 317 -11.41 -13.30 -15.78
C TYR A 317 -12.44 -12.48 -16.57
N TYR A 318 -12.23 -11.17 -16.65
CA TYR A 318 -13.12 -10.26 -17.35
C TYR A 318 -13.16 -10.50 -18.86
N ASP A 319 -12.00 -10.71 -19.50
CA ASP A 319 -11.94 -11.05 -20.92
C ASP A 319 -12.69 -12.36 -21.22
N GLY A 320 -12.41 -13.41 -20.46
CA GLY A 320 -13.09 -14.70 -20.58
C GLY A 320 -14.60 -14.63 -20.29
N TYR A 321 -14.99 -13.83 -19.30
CA TYR A 321 -16.39 -13.61 -18.93
C TYR A 321 -17.19 -12.95 -20.06
N VAL A 322 -16.63 -11.93 -20.71
CA VAL A 322 -17.31 -11.27 -21.85
C VAL A 322 -17.43 -12.21 -23.04
N ILE A 323 -16.39 -12.99 -23.34
CA ILE A 323 -16.44 -13.99 -24.42
C ILE A 323 -17.54 -15.02 -24.13
N ALA A 324 -17.60 -15.53 -22.90
CA ALA A 324 -18.60 -16.50 -22.49
C ALA A 324 -20.03 -15.90 -22.53
N LEU A 325 -20.20 -14.65 -22.08
CA LEU A 325 -21.48 -13.96 -22.15
C LEU A 325 -21.95 -13.78 -23.59
N LYS A 326 -21.08 -13.30 -24.49
CA LYS A 326 -21.38 -13.14 -25.92
C LYS A 326 -21.77 -14.47 -26.57
N ALA A 327 -20.99 -15.53 -26.31
CA ALA A 327 -21.30 -16.85 -26.83
C ALA A 327 -22.65 -17.40 -26.32
N ARG A 328 -22.96 -17.19 -25.03
CA ARG A 328 -24.25 -17.60 -24.46
C ARG A 328 -25.41 -16.82 -25.08
N THR A 329 -25.29 -15.51 -25.22
CA THR A 329 -26.34 -14.68 -25.84
C THR A 329 -26.55 -15.05 -27.31
N ASP A 330 -25.48 -15.31 -28.06
CA ASP A 330 -25.56 -15.73 -29.46
C ASP A 330 -26.25 -17.09 -29.61
N GLN A 331 -25.93 -18.05 -28.75
CA GLN A 331 -26.57 -19.37 -28.74
C GLN A 331 -28.06 -19.28 -28.39
N GLU A 332 -28.42 -18.50 -27.37
CA GLU A 332 -29.82 -18.28 -27.01
C GLU A 332 -30.60 -17.58 -28.13
N PHE A 333 -29.98 -16.65 -28.86
CA PHE A 333 -30.62 -15.95 -29.98
C PHE A 333 -30.76 -16.83 -31.23
N ALA A 334 -29.77 -17.65 -31.54
CA ALA A 334 -29.86 -18.65 -32.60
C ALA A 334 -31.04 -19.62 -32.36
N ALA A 335 -31.24 -20.06 -31.12
CA ALA A 335 -32.36 -20.90 -30.73
C ALA A 335 -33.73 -20.19 -30.87
N ILE A 336 -33.78 -18.86 -30.76
CA ILE A 336 -34.99 -18.06 -30.99
C ILE A 336 -35.28 -17.91 -32.49
N LEU A 337 -34.27 -17.86 -33.35
CA LEU A 337 -34.44 -17.70 -34.81
C LEU A 337 -34.80 -19.01 -35.53
N GLU A 338 -34.48 -20.17 -34.95
CA GLU A 338 -34.82 -21.50 -35.50
C GLU A 338 -36.28 -21.94 -35.23
N HIS A 339 -37.01 -21.20 -34.39
CA HIS A 339 -38.41 -21.44 -34.02
C HIS A 339 -39.32 -20.29 -34.47
#